data_AF-A0A3B9BGY0-F1
#
_entry.id   AF-A0A3B9BGY0-F1
#
_cell.length_a   1.000
_cell.length_b   1.000
_cell.length_c   1.000
_cell.angle_alpha   90.00
_cell.angle_beta   90.00
_cell.angle_gamma   90.00
#
_symmetry.space_group_name_H-M   'P 1'
#
loop_
_entity.id
_entity.type
_entity.pdbx_description
1 polymer ?
#
loop_
_entity_poly.entity_id
_entity_poly.type
_entity_poly.pdbx_seq_one_letter_code
_entity_poly.pdbx_strand_id
1 'polypeptide(L)'
;MEQHVRKILIGFAVTLTLILLAALIVPSFIDWNRFKAEIESQARLATGRELTIGGDISFSVLPAPTLAVADVALANIPGASET
;
A
#
# COMPACT_ATOMS: atom_id res chain seq x y z
N MET A 1 -22.88 16.61 34.78
CA MET A 1 -21.69 16.66 33.89
C MET A 1 -21.26 15.26 33.43
N GLU A 2 -21.18 14.28 34.34
CA GLU A 2 -20.91 12.84 34.06
C GLU A 2 -21.57 12.26 32.78
N GLN A 3 -22.87 12.48 32.59
CA GLN A 3 -23.63 11.85 31.50
C GLN A 3 -23.27 12.36 30.10
N HIS A 4 -22.85 13.62 29.98
CA HIS A 4 -22.49 14.20 28.68
C HIS A 4 -21.09 13.75 28.27
N VAL A 5 -20.16 13.68 29.22
CA VAL A 5 -18.79 13.20 28.99
C VAL A 5 -18.80 11.74 28.51
N ARG A 6 -19.59 10.87 29.15
CA ARG A 6 -19.72 9.46 28.73
C ARG A 6 -20.22 9.32 27.29
N LYS A 7 -21.25 10.08 26.91
CA LYS A 7 -21.80 10.06 25.55
C LYS A 7 -20.79 10.55 24.51
N ILE A 8 -20.01 11.58 24.83
CA ILE A 8 -18.95 12.10 23.96
C ILE A 8 -17.84 11.06 23.78
N LEU A 9 -17.39 10.42 24.87
CA LEU A 9 -16.35 9.39 24.82
C LEU A 9 -16.79 8.18 24.00
N ILE A 10 -18.04 7.72 24.18
CA ILE A 10 -18.60 6.61 23.41
C ILE A 10 -18.72 7.00 21.93
N GLY A 11 -19.24 8.20 21.62
CA GLY A 11 -19.34 8.68 20.25
C GLY A 11 -17.98 8.78 19.57
N PHE A 12 -16.96 9.27 20.29
CA PHE A 12 -15.59 9.34 19.80
C PHE A 12 -15.01 7.93 19.57
N ALA A 13 -15.18 7.01 20.52
CA ALA A 13 -14.72 5.64 20.39
C ALA A 13 -15.35 4.94 19.18
N VAL A 14 -16.67 5.05 19.01
CA VAL A 14 -17.39 4.50 17.84
C VAL A 14 -16.86 5.10 16.55
N THR A 15 -16.70 6.42 16.49
CA THR A 15 -16.18 7.11 15.30
C THR A 15 -14.77 6.62 14.97
N LEU A 16 -13.88 6.51 15.97
CA LEU A 16 -12.52 6.02 15.79
C LEU A 16 -12.54 4.57 15.29
N THR A 17 -13.36 3.70 15.88
CA THR A 17 -13.52 2.31 15.42
C THR A 17 -13.99 2.25 13.97
N LEU A 18 -14.97 3.07 13.57
CA LEU A 18 -15.45 3.12 12.19
C LEU A 18 -14.35 3.58 11.22
N ILE A 19 -13.54 4.57 11.60
CA ILE A 19 -12.40 5.01 10.79
C ILE A 19 -11.38 3.88 10.62
N LEU A 20 -11.05 3.17 11.70
CA LEU A 20 -10.12 2.03 11.63
C LEU A 20 -10.67 0.92 10.73
N LEU A 21 -11.94 0.56 10.87
CA LEU A 21 -12.56 -0.45 10.00
C LEU A 21 -12.56 0.00 8.53
N ALA A 22 -12.87 1.27 8.26
CA ALA A 22 -12.80 1.80 6.91
C ALA A 22 -11.37 1.74 6.35
N ALA A 23 -10.36 2.12 7.14
CA ALA A 23 -8.95 2.05 6.73
C ALA A 23 -8.49 0.61 6.44
N LEU A 24 -9.08 -0.40 7.06
CA LEU A 24 -8.80 -1.82 6.80
C LEU A 24 -9.47 -2.32 5.52
N ILE A 25 -10.66 -1.81 5.20
CA ILE A 25 -11.53 -2.34 4.13
C ILE A 25 -11.31 -1.60 2.82
N VAL A 26 -11.27 -0.27 2.85
CA VAL A 26 -11.17 0.62 1.68
C VAL A 26 -9.99 0.30 0.75
N PRO A 27 -8.76 0.03 1.25
CA PRO A 27 -7.61 -0.26 0.39
C PRO A 27 -7.84 -1.44 -0.57
N SER A 28 -8.62 -2.44 -0.17
CA SER A 28 -8.91 -3.61 -1.00
C SER A 28 -9.87 -3.31 -2.16
N PHE A 29 -10.55 -2.15 -2.16
CA PHE A 29 -11.45 -1.70 -3.24
C PHE A 29 -10.77 -0.77 -4.25
N ILE A 30 -9.53 -0.35 -3.99
CA ILE A 30 -8.76 0.52 -4.89
C ILE A 30 -8.01 -0.36 -5.88
N ASP A 31 -8.09 -0.03 -7.18
CA ASP A 31 -7.24 -0.64 -8.19
C ASP A 31 -5.80 -0.11 -8.07
N TRP A 32 -4.93 -0.90 -7.45
CA TRP A 32 -3.52 -0.56 -7.24
C TRP A 32 -2.72 -0.55 -8.54
N ASN A 33 -3.20 -1.18 -9.61
CA ASN A 33 -2.50 -1.25 -10.88
C ASN A 33 -2.33 0.13 -11.53
N ARG A 34 -3.17 1.11 -11.19
CA ARG A 34 -3.02 2.50 -11.66
C ARG A 34 -1.74 3.18 -11.18
N PHE A 35 -1.11 2.67 -10.12
CA PHE A 35 0.10 3.23 -9.54
C PHE A 35 1.39 2.55 -10.03
N LYS A 36 1.30 1.58 -10.95
CA LYS A 36 2.46 0.87 -11.51
C LYS A 36 3.55 1.83 -11.99
N ALA A 37 3.18 2.78 -12.85
CA ALA A 37 4.14 3.73 -13.42
C ALA A 37 4.82 4.60 -12.34
N GLU A 38 4.08 4.99 -11.31
CA GLU A 38 4.65 5.75 -10.19
C GLU A 38 5.62 4.89 -9.39
N ILE A 39 5.24 3.64 -9.08
CA ILE A 39 6.08 2.69 -8.33
C ILE A 39 7.36 2.37 -9.11
N GLU A 40 7.29 2.16 -10.42
CA GLU A 40 8.45 1.98 -11.30
C GLU A 40 9.37 3.21 -11.27
N SER A 41 8.79 4.42 -11.33
CA SER A 41 9.55 5.68 -11.25
C SER A 41 10.27 5.82 -9.91
N GLN A 42 9.57 5.56 -8.80
CA GLN A 42 10.14 5.66 -7.46
C GLN A 42 11.20 4.58 -7.23
N ALA A 43 10.97 3.36 -7.73
CA ALA A 43 11.96 2.29 -7.68
C ALA A 43 13.23 2.65 -8.47
N ARG A 44 13.08 3.28 -9.64
CA ARG A 44 14.20 3.79 -10.42
C ARG A 44 14.97 4.88 -9.68
N LEU A 45 14.27 5.81 -9.03
CA LEU A 45 14.92 6.85 -8.21
C LEU A 45 15.64 6.26 -6.99
N ALA A 46 15.04 5.27 -6.33
CA ALA A 46 15.60 4.64 -5.13
C ALA A 46 16.76 3.68 -5.42
N THR A 47 16.70 2.94 -6.54
CA THR A 47 17.67 1.88 -6.87
C THR A 47 18.63 2.25 -7.99
N GLY A 48 18.33 3.29 -8.77
CA GLY A 48 19.08 3.67 -9.98
C GLY A 48 18.87 2.73 -11.17
N ARG A 49 17.95 1.76 -11.07
CA ARG A 49 17.72 0.70 -12.07
C ARG A 49 16.29 0.74 -12.58
N GLU A 50 16.11 0.40 -13.85
CA GLU A 50 14.77 0.32 -14.44
C GLU A 50 14.02 -0.88 -13.87
N LEU A 51 12.90 -0.63 -13.22
CA LEU A 51 11.95 -1.65 -12.75
C LEU A 51 10.77 -1.70 -13.73
N THR A 52 10.36 -2.88 -14.13
CA THR A 52 9.17 -3.11 -14.97
C THR A 52 8.23 -4.08 -14.26
N ILE A 53 6.95 -3.72 -14.17
CA ILE A 53 5.89 -4.47 -13.52
C ILE A 53 4.91 -4.95 -14.59
N GLY A 54 5.04 -6.22 -15.01
CA GLY A 54 4.16 -6.86 -15.99
C GLY A 54 2.85 -7.40 -15.39
N GLY A 55 2.86 -7.70 -14.09
CA GLY A 55 1.74 -8.35 -13.40
C GLY A 55 0.94 -7.42 -12.49
N ASP A 56 -0.01 -7.99 -11.75
CA ASP A 56 -0.89 -7.24 -10.86
C ASP A 56 -0.23 -6.81 -9.55
N ILE A 57 -0.67 -5.66 -9.04
CA ILE A 57 -0.35 -5.14 -7.72
C ILE A 57 -1.50 -5.46 -6.78
N SER A 58 -1.18 -6.08 -5.64
CA SER A 58 -2.14 -6.35 -4.57
C SER A 58 -1.63 -5.77 -3.25
N PHE A 59 -2.55 -5.19 -2.47
CA PHE A 59 -2.24 -4.63 -1.17
C PHE A 59 -3.15 -5.23 -0.11
N SER A 60 -2.55 -5.79 0.94
CA SER A 60 -3.25 -6.33 2.10
C SER A 60 -2.79 -5.61 3.36
N VAL A 61 -3.72 -5.19 4.20
CA VAL A 61 -3.41 -4.48 5.45
C VAL A 61 -3.19 -5.44 6.62
N LEU A 62 -3.76 -6.65 6.57
CA LEU A 62 -3.83 -7.58 7.70
C LEU A 62 -3.20 -8.95 7.38
N PRO A 63 -2.58 -9.64 8.38
CA PRO A 63 -2.29 -9.18 9.76
C PRO A 63 -1.14 -8.16 9.84
N ALA A 64 -0.33 -8.04 8.79
CA ALA A 64 0.69 -7.02 8.64
C ALA A 64 0.56 -6.37 7.24
N PRO A 65 0.78 -5.05 7.12
CA PRO A 65 0.66 -4.36 5.85
C PRO A 65 1.67 -4.91 4.84
N THR A 66 1.17 -5.41 3.71
CA THR A 66 1.92 -6.08 2.66
C THR A 66 1.49 -5.54 1.30
N LEU A 67 2.47 -5.12 0.50
CA LEU A 67 2.30 -4.81 -0.92
C LEU A 67 3.00 -5.90 -1.73
N ALA A 68 2.23 -6.63 -2.53
CA ALA A 68 2.73 -7.70 -3.38
C ALA A 68 2.57 -7.30 -4.85
N VAL A 69 3.62 -7.54 -5.62
CA VAL A 69 3.67 -7.21 -7.05
C VAL A 69 4.03 -8.48 -7.81
N ALA A 70 3.21 -8.85 -8.78
CA ALA A 70 3.46 -10.00 -9.64
C ALA A 70 4.26 -9.60 -10.89
N ASP A 71 5.03 -10.55 -11.42
CA ASP A 71 5.80 -10.42 -12.67
C ASP A 71 6.65 -9.14 -12.74
N VAL A 72 7.74 -9.14 -11.98
CA VAL A 72 8.62 -8.00 -11.80
C VAL A 72 9.97 -8.28 -12.45
N ALA A 73 10.41 -7.38 -13.33
CA ALA A 73 11.73 -7.41 -13.95
C ALA A 73 12.54 -6.18 -13.55
N LEU A 74 13.78 -6.37 -13.11
CA LEU A 74 14.69 -5.27 -12.76
C LEU A 74 15.91 -5.31 -13.68
N ALA A 75 16.13 -4.24 -14.44
CA ALA A 75 17.21 -4.15 -15.42
C ALA A 75 18.58 -4.36 -14.76
N ASN A 76 19.47 -5.15 -15.36
CA ASN A 76 20.80 -5.41 -14.82
C ASN A 76 21.66 -4.14 -14.78
N ILE A 77 22.64 -4.13 -13.87
CA ILE A 77 23.71 -3.13 -13.92
C ILE A 77 24.56 -3.36 -15.19
N PRO A 78 25.09 -2.31 -15.81
CA PRO A 78 25.99 -2.45 -16.96
C PRO A 78 27.15 -3.41 -16.64
N GLY A 79 27.34 -4.46 -17.46
CA GLY A 79 28.43 -5.44 -17.32
C GLY A 79 28.13 -6.69 -16.48
N ALA A 80 26.93 -6.86 -15.90
CA ALA A 80 26.62 -8.03 -15.06
C ALA A 80 26.26 -9.32 -15.83
N SER A 81 25.99 -9.26 -17.14
CA SER A 81 25.53 -10.41 -17.93
C SER A 81 26.56 -10.95 -18.93
N GLU A 82 27.84 -10.62 -18.77
CA GLU A 82 28.93 -11.18 -19.59
C GLU A 82 29.55 -12.40 -18.90
N THR A 83 28.86 -13.55 -18.94
CA THR A 83 29.47 -14.88 -18.71
C THR A 83 28.70 -15.97 -19.44
#